data_AF-A0A7C6RXX0-F1
#
_entry.id   AF-A0A7C6RXX0-F1
#
_cell.length_a   1.000
_cell.length_b   1.000
_cell.length_c   1.000
_cell.angle_alpha   90.00
_cell.angle_beta   90.00
_cell.angle_gamma   90.00
#
_symmetry.space_group_name_H-M   'P 1'
#
loop_
_entity.id
_entity.type
_entity.pdbx_description
1 polymer ?
#
loop_
_entity_poly.entity_id
_entity_poly.type
_entity_poly.pdbx_seq_one_letter_code
_entity_poly.pdbx_strand_id
1 'polypeptide(L)'
;MAAHEDAVLDIAAGRYAWIERMVRAAMKQPRLGQISLTDRLDRYALHPVWGLLLLLAVFALIFVLTFKLAAPVQAWLETGLIEPFSDWIHSSLSDAPTWLASLLADGVLGGAGTVMTFVPILAVFFAALALLEDTGYFARAAYVMDRYMHHLGLHGKSFLPLSLGFGCNVPAVMGARVIDSPSGRLITILLVPFVPCSARLLVLAFLTPIFFGEAALSVAVAFVSVNLVLLTVTGIVLSHTLFRGQQAFFIMEMPLYHVPNGHTIARFVWDNAWAFLRKAGSLILILSILLWALGYFPGADLETSYLARLGHSLAPVGELLGLDWRLLVALLASFIAKENAIAALGILYGAGVPGDGLAATLAASIPTASALSFIAATLLFIPCVATCVVMRKELGDWRWMLFAVTLHLVIAVAIASLIYRVSSLLGIES
;
A
#
# COMPACT_ATOMS: atom_id res chain seq x y z
N MET A 1 46.16 48.22 -27.53
CA MET A 1 45.09 47.67 -26.66
C MET A 1 45.39 47.80 -25.17
N ALA A 2 46.65 47.95 -24.73
CA ALA A 2 47.03 48.11 -23.32
C ALA A 2 46.78 49.53 -22.70
N ALA A 3 46.29 50.51 -23.45
CA ALA A 3 46.12 51.89 -22.96
C ALA A 3 44.77 52.17 -22.27
N HIS A 4 43.85 51.19 -22.25
CA HIS A 4 42.49 51.34 -21.74
C HIS A 4 42.02 50.15 -20.87
N GLU A 5 42.94 49.32 -20.37
CA GLU A 5 42.58 48.21 -19.45
C GLU A 5 41.87 48.72 -18.20
N ASP A 6 42.31 49.87 -17.65
CA ASP A 6 41.69 50.50 -16.49
C ASP A 6 40.24 50.90 -16.74
N ALA A 7 39.92 51.38 -17.95
CA ALA A 7 38.54 51.76 -18.31
C ALA A 7 37.61 50.54 -18.39
N VAL A 8 38.11 49.40 -18.83
CA VAL A 8 37.34 48.15 -18.89
C VAL A 8 37.11 47.60 -17.48
N LEU A 9 38.13 47.67 -16.61
CA LEU A 9 38.03 47.27 -15.21
C LEU A 9 37.06 48.17 -14.42
N ASP A 10 37.08 49.49 -14.65
CA ASP A 10 36.17 50.43 -14.00
C ASP A 10 34.71 50.22 -14.41
N ILE A 11 34.46 49.95 -15.69
CA ILE A 11 33.11 49.62 -16.17
C ILE A 11 32.63 48.30 -15.54
N ALA A 12 33.50 47.28 -15.46
CA ALA A 12 33.17 46.02 -14.81
C ALA A 12 32.87 46.22 -13.32
N ALA A 13 33.73 46.94 -12.59
CA ALA A 13 33.56 47.25 -11.18
C ALA A 13 32.27 48.04 -10.91
N GLY A 14 31.94 49.02 -11.76
CA GLY A 14 30.68 49.77 -11.68
C GLY A 14 29.45 48.89 -11.87
N ARG A 15 29.49 47.92 -12.80
CA ARG A 15 28.41 46.94 -13.00
C ARG A 15 28.27 46.01 -11.80
N TYR A 16 29.36 45.48 -11.26
CA TYR A 16 29.33 44.65 -10.06
C TYR A 16 28.82 45.42 -8.83
N ALA A 17 29.24 46.66 -8.65
CA ALA A 17 28.74 47.53 -7.57
C ALA A 17 27.25 47.87 -7.72
N TRP A 18 26.75 48.02 -8.96
CA TRP A 18 25.33 48.20 -9.20
C TRP A 18 24.54 46.91 -8.90
N ILE A 19 25.00 45.75 -9.39
CA ILE A 19 24.40 44.45 -9.11
C ILE A 19 24.37 44.20 -7.59
N GLU A 20 25.48 44.43 -6.89
CA GLU A 20 25.57 44.24 -5.45
C GLU A 20 24.56 45.12 -4.70
N ARG A 21 24.41 46.39 -5.10
CA ARG A 21 23.39 47.28 -4.52
C ARG A 21 21.97 46.78 -4.77
N MET A 22 21.66 46.35 -5.99
CA MET A 22 20.34 45.81 -6.33
C MET A 22 20.05 44.51 -5.56
N VAL A 23 21.02 43.60 -5.48
CA VAL A 23 20.91 42.36 -4.70
C VAL A 23 20.72 42.65 -3.22
N ARG A 24 21.48 43.60 -2.65
CA ARG A 24 21.37 43.98 -1.23
C ARG A 24 20.02 44.67 -0.91
N ALA A 25 19.46 45.42 -1.86
CA ALA A 25 18.14 46.02 -1.72
C ALA A 25 16.99 45.00 -1.88
N ALA A 26 17.18 44.00 -2.75
CA ALA A 26 16.19 42.95 -3.02
C ALA A 26 16.21 41.81 -1.99
N MET A 27 17.38 41.51 -1.40
CA MET A 27 17.53 40.44 -0.41
C MET A 27 17.24 40.95 1.00
N LYS A 28 16.17 40.43 1.60
CA LYS A 28 16.01 40.43 3.06
C LYS A 28 16.79 39.25 3.62
N GLN A 29 17.97 39.49 4.19
CA GLN A 29 18.61 38.52 5.08
C GLN A 29 17.98 38.62 6.48
N PRO A 30 17.28 37.57 6.95
CA PRO A 30 16.79 37.56 8.32
C PRO A 30 17.98 37.62 9.30
N ARG A 31 17.80 38.35 10.42
CA ARG A 31 18.86 38.47 11.45
C ARG A 31 19.14 37.09 12.05
N LEU A 32 20.40 36.67 12.05
CA LEU A 32 20.88 35.46 12.76
C LEU A 32 20.35 35.48 14.21
N GLY A 33 19.60 34.45 14.60
CA GLY A 33 19.04 34.30 15.96
C GLY A 33 17.55 34.59 16.12
N GLN A 34 16.82 35.02 15.09
CA GLN A 34 15.35 35.00 15.16
C GLN A 34 14.84 33.57 15.03
N ILE A 35 14.36 33.00 16.14
CA ILE A 35 13.65 31.71 16.15
C ILE A 35 12.42 31.85 15.27
N SER A 36 12.48 31.26 14.08
CA SER A 36 11.37 31.21 13.13
C SER A 36 10.25 30.31 13.67
N LEU A 37 9.03 30.42 13.15
CA LEU A 37 7.95 29.46 13.48
C LEU A 37 8.39 28.03 13.16
N THR A 38 9.20 27.86 12.11
CA THR A 38 9.86 26.62 11.72
C THR A 38 10.75 26.07 12.85
N ASP A 39 11.61 26.90 13.45
CA ASP A 39 12.50 26.46 14.55
C ASP A 39 11.72 26.00 15.78
N ARG A 40 10.58 26.63 16.09
CA ARG A 40 9.73 26.22 17.22
C ARG A 40 9.06 24.87 16.99
N LEU A 41 8.54 24.65 15.78
CA LEU A 41 7.93 23.38 15.39
C LEU A 41 8.98 22.27 15.31
N ASP A 42 10.14 22.57 14.72
CA ASP A 42 11.24 21.63 14.57
C ASP A 42 11.81 21.19 15.92
N ARG A 43 11.78 22.02 16.97
CA ARG A 43 12.16 21.59 18.33
C ARG A 43 11.35 20.38 18.82
N TYR A 44 10.06 20.29 18.48
CA TYR A 44 9.23 19.14 18.85
C TYR A 44 9.29 18.05 17.77
N ALA A 45 9.22 18.43 16.49
CA ALA A 45 9.16 17.49 15.38
C ALA A 45 10.49 16.73 15.15
N LEU A 46 11.65 17.31 15.47
CA LEU A 46 12.96 16.68 15.33
C LEU A 46 13.46 15.99 16.61
N HIS A 47 12.75 16.13 17.72
CA HIS A 47 13.15 15.49 18.96
C HIS A 47 13.00 13.96 18.84
N PRO A 48 13.96 13.14 19.31
CA PRO A 48 13.94 11.69 19.08
C PRO A 48 12.68 10.99 19.62
N VAL A 49 12.16 11.41 20.78
CA VAL A 49 10.92 10.85 21.36
C VAL A 49 9.67 11.58 20.88
N TRP A 50 9.57 12.89 21.08
CA TRP A 50 8.39 13.68 20.66
C TRP A 50 8.17 13.69 19.16
N GLY A 51 9.23 13.68 18.35
CA GLY A 51 9.13 13.58 16.89
C GLY A 51 8.58 12.22 16.44
N LEU A 52 9.01 11.12 17.09
CA LEU A 52 8.46 9.78 16.83
C LEU A 52 6.97 9.69 17.25
N LEU A 53 6.63 10.25 18.41
CA LEU A 53 5.24 10.26 18.90
C LEU A 53 4.34 11.12 18.00
N LEU A 54 4.83 12.29 17.58
CA LEU A 54 4.15 13.16 16.61
C LEU A 54 3.95 12.43 15.27
N LEU A 55 4.98 11.74 14.78
CA LEU A 55 4.91 10.95 13.55
C LEU A 55 3.82 9.88 13.64
N LEU A 56 3.82 9.08 14.71
CA LEU A 56 2.81 8.06 14.93
C LEU A 56 1.40 8.66 15.04
N ALA A 57 1.26 9.78 15.76
CA ALA A 57 -0.01 10.49 15.89
C ALA A 57 -0.52 11.03 14.55
N VAL A 58 0.36 11.59 13.71
CA VAL A 58 0.02 12.09 12.37
C VAL A 58 -0.43 10.93 11.48
N PHE A 59 0.29 9.80 11.43
CA PHE A 59 -0.14 8.64 10.65
C PHE A 59 -1.45 8.06 11.16
N ALA A 60 -1.62 7.92 12.48
CA ALA A 60 -2.88 7.47 13.07
C ALA A 60 -4.05 8.40 12.69
N LEU A 61 -3.84 9.72 12.73
CA LEU A 61 -4.83 10.70 12.30
C LEU A 61 -5.19 10.53 10.82
N ILE A 62 -4.20 10.31 9.94
CA ILE A 62 -4.44 10.08 8.51
C ILE A 62 -5.32 8.85 8.30
N PHE A 63 -5.03 7.73 8.97
CA PHE A 63 -5.84 6.52 8.85
C PHE A 63 -7.26 6.72 9.36
N VAL A 64 -7.42 7.30 10.55
CA VAL A 64 -8.75 7.59 11.13
C VAL A 64 -9.54 8.51 10.22
N LEU A 65 -8.92 9.59 9.73
CA LEU A 65 -9.56 10.54 8.83
C LEU A 65 -9.97 9.87 7.51
N THR A 66 -9.10 9.04 6.95
CA THR A 66 -9.35 8.30 5.70
C THR A 66 -10.58 7.41 5.84
N PHE A 67 -10.62 6.53 6.83
CA PHE A 67 -11.77 5.63 7.00
C PHE A 67 -13.04 6.39 7.38
N LYS A 68 -12.95 7.38 8.27
CA LYS A 68 -14.12 8.15 8.72
C LYS A 68 -14.77 8.96 7.59
N LEU A 69 -13.98 9.52 6.67
CA LEU A 69 -14.49 10.29 5.53
C LEU A 69 -14.88 9.38 4.36
N ALA A 70 -14.12 8.34 4.07
CA ALA A 70 -14.30 7.54 2.87
C ALA A 70 -15.29 6.38 3.04
N ALA A 71 -15.35 5.71 4.19
CA ALA A 71 -16.29 4.61 4.44
C ALA A 71 -17.77 4.97 4.18
N PRO A 72 -18.31 6.13 4.60
CA PRO A 72 -19.71 6.46 4.29
C PRO A 72 -19.95 6.66 2.79
N VAL A 73 -18.99 7.24 2.07
CA VAL A 73 -19.07 7.41 0.61
C VAL A 73 -18.98 6.06 -0.10
N GLN A 74 -18.13 5.17 0.40
CA GLN A 74 -17.99 3.80 -0.07
C GLN A 74 -19.29 3.00 0.09
N ALA A 75 -19.88 3.03 1.29
CA ALA A 75 -21.13 2.35 1.59
C ALA A 75 -22.29 2.89 0.74
N TRP A 76 -22.33 4.20 0.48
CA TRP A 76 -23.32 4.80 -0.40
C TRP A 76 -23.16 4.38 -1.87
N LEU A 77 -21.93 4.25 -2.37
CA LEU A 77 -21.67 3.71 -3.70
C LEU A 77 -22.09 2.24 -3.83
N GLU A 78 -21.80 1.43 -2.81
CA GLU A 78 -22.12 0.01 -2.77
C GLU A 78 -23.64 -0.23 -2.72
N THR A 79 -24.29 0.24 -1.64
CA THR A 79 -25.72 0.02 -1.40
C THR A 79 -26.64 0.90 -2.25
N GLY A 80 -26.17 2.10 -2.62
CA GLY A 80 -26.99 3.08 -3.33
C GLY A 80 -26.92 2.98 -4.85
N LEU A 81 -25.82 2.43 -5.39
CA LEU A 81 -25.60 2.39 -6.85
C LEU A 81 -25.28 0.99 -7.36
N ILE A 82 -24.40 0.23 -6.70
CA ILE A 82 -23.94 -1.06 -7.23
C ILE A 82 -24.98 -2.15 -7.00
N GLU A 83 -25.45 -2.37 -5.77
CA GLU A 83 -26.46 -3.40 -5.45
C GLU A 83 -27.77 -3.20 -6.24
N PRO A 84 -28.39 -1.99 -6.27
CA PRO A 84 -29.65 -1.82 -6.99
C PRO A 84 -29.50 -2.00 -8.49
N PHE A 85 -28.32 -1.67 -9.04
CA PHE A 85 -28.05 -1.84 -10.46
C PHE A 85 -27.76 -3.31 -10.81
N SER A 86 -27.14 -4.06 -9.90
CA SER A 86 -26.99 -5.51 -9.98
C SER A 86 -28.36 -6.21 -10.00
N ASP A 87 -29.23 -5.85 -9.07
CA ASP A 87 -30.61 -6.37 -8.98
C ASP A 87 -31.45 -6.01 -10.20
N TRP A 88 -31.25 -4.79 -10.73
CA TRP A 88 -31.89 -4.36 -11.97
C TRP A 88 -31.45 -5.21 -13.17
N ILE A 89 -30.19 -5.62 -13.25
CA ILE A 89 -29.71 -6.54 -14.30
C ILE A 89 -30.29 -7.93 -14.12
N HIS A 90 -30.30 -8.47 -12.90
CA HIS A 90 -30.90 -9.79 -12.65
C HIS A 90 -32.40 -9.83 -12.98
N SER A 91 -33.15 -8.78 -12.63
CA SER A 91 -34.58 -8.69 -12.94
C SER A 91 -34.85 -8.48 -14.44
N SER A 92 -34.06 -7.63 -15.11
CA SER A 92 -34.22 -7.33 -16.54
C SER A 92 -33.77 -8.47 -17.46
N LEU A 93 -32.80 -9.29 -17.04
CA LEU A 93 -32.31 -10.45 -17.79
C LEU A 93 -32.89 -11.78 -17.28
N SER A 94 -34.03 -11.75 -16.59
CA SER A 94 -34.69 -12.97 -16.09
C SER A 94 -35.08 -13.97 -17.18
N ASP A 95 -35.35 -13.50 -18.40
CA ASP A 95 -35.64 -14.33 -19.58
C ASP A 95 -34.38 -14.82 -20.33
N ALA A 96 -33.19 -14.30 -19.96
CA ALA A 96 -31.93 -14.64 -20.60
C ALA A 96 -31.26 -15.87 -19.92
N PRO A 97 -30.25 -16.48 -20.56
CA PRO A 97 -29.48 -17.54 -19.91
C PRO A 97 -28.89 -17.05 -18.58
N THR A 98 -29.01 -17.86 -17.53
CA THR A 98 -28.58 -17.49 -16.17
C THR A 98 -27.12 -17.07 -16.09
N TRP A 99 -26.25 -17.64 -16.94
CA TRP A 99 -24.84 -17.28 -17.05
C TRP A 99 -24.63 -15.84 -17.52
N LEU A 100 -25.51 -15.29 -18.37
CA LEU A 100 -25.35 -13.94 -18.91
C LEU A 100 -25.72 -12.89 -17.87
N ALA A 101 -26.82 -13.14 -17.14
CA ALA A 101 -27.25 -12.27 -16.04
C ALA A 101 -26.18 -12.21 -14.94
N SER A 102 -25.66 -13.35 -14.48
CA SER A 102 -24.62 -13.39 -13.44
C SER A 102 -23.25 -12.92 -13.94
N LEU A 103 -22.90 -13.09 -15.22
CA LEU A 103 -21.67 -12.50 -15.76
C LEU A 103 -21.71 -10.96 -15.66
N LEU A 104 -22.83 -10.35 -16.05
CA LEU A 104 -22.97 -8.90 -16.09
C LEU A 104 -23.12 -8.30 -14.69
N ALA A 105 -23.91 -8.93 -13.84
CA ALA A 105 -24.16 -8.49 -12.47
C ALA A 105 -22.97 -8.79 -11.53
N ASP A 106 -22.57 -10.06 -11.41
CA ASP A 106 -21.55 -10.48 -10.45
C ASP A 106 -20.13 -10.30 -11.00
N GLY A 107 -19.91 -10.65 -12.27
CA GLY A 107 -18.58 -10.61 -12.89
C GLY A 107 -18.14 -9.18 -13.25
N VAL A 108 -18.90 -8.50 -14.11
CA VAL A 108 -18.57 -7.16 -14.63
C VAL A 108 -18.85 -6.08 -13.60
N LEU A 109 -20.08 -6.02 -13.06
CA LEU A 109 -20.45 -4.98 -12.10
C LEU A 109 -19.84 -5.18 -10.73
N GLY A 110 -19.72 -6.41 -10.22
CA GLY A 110 -18.95 -6.67 -9.01
C GLY A 110 -17.49 -6.18 -9.15
N GLY A 111 -16.86 -6.47 -10.29
CA GLY A 111 -15.50 -6.00 -10.61
C GLY A 111 -15.38 -4.49 -10.76
N ALA A 112 -16.28 -3.84 -11.51
CA ALA A 112 -16.28 -2.39 -11.71
C ALA A 112 -16.67 -1.64 -10.42
N GLY A 113 -17.61 -2.20 -9.67
CA GLY A 113 -18.13 -1.66 -8.42
C GLY A 113 -17.05 -1.60 -7.35
N THR A 114 -16.29 -2.68 -7.16
CA THR A 114 -15.13 -2.68 -6.24
C THR A 114 -14.12 -1.58 -6.60
N VAL A 115 -13.76 -1.43 -7.87
CA VAL A 115 -12.85 -0.36 -8.32
C VAL A 115 -13.42 1.02 -7.97
N MET A 116 -14.71 1.23 -8.19
CA MET A 116 -15.37 2.53 -7.96
C MET A 116 -15.47 2.87 -6.47
N THR A 117 -15.72 1.88 -5.62
CA THR A 117 -15.82 2.04 -4.17
C THR A 117 -14.46 2.32 -3.51
N PHE A 118 -13.34 1.94 -4.15
CA PHE A 118 -11.99 2.28 -3.66
C PHE A 118 -11.52 3.71 -3.94
N VAL A 119 -12.05 4.36 -4.97
CA VAL A 119 -11.60 5.70 -5.37
C VAL A 119 -11.71 6.72 -4.22
N PRO A 120 -12.80 6.80 -3.45
CA PRO A 120 -12.92 7.73 -2.32
C PRO A 120 -11.85 7.52 -1.25
N ILE A 121 -11.58 6.26 -0.87
CA ILE A 121 -10.56 5.91 0.13
C ILE A 121 -9.18 6.41 -0.32
N LEU A 122 -8.80 6.06 -1.55
CA LEU A 122 -7.52 6.46 -2.13
C LEU A 122 -7.42 7.98 -2.27
N ALA A 123 -8.50 8.66 -2.67
CA ALA A 123 -8.51 10.11 -2.83
C ALA A 123 -8.25 10.84 -1.51
N VAL A 124 -8.94 10.45 -0.43
CA VAL A 124 -8.74 11.05 0.91
C VAL A 124 -7.33 10.75 1.42
N PHE A 125 -6.87 9.51 1.26
CA PHE A 125 -5.54 9.11 1.67
C PHE A 125 -4.44 9.89 0.93
N PHE A 126 -4.52 10.00 -0.40
CA PHE A 126 -3.57 10.78 -1.20
C PHE A 126 -3.65 12.27 -0.90
N ALA A 127 -4.82 12.82 -0.57
CA ALA A 127 -4.95 14.20 -0.15
C ALA A 127 -4.21 14.47 1.17
N ALA A 128 -4.32 13.53 2.12
CA ALA A 128 -3.64 13.63 3.41
C ALA A 128 -2.11 13.49 3.26
N LEU A 129 -1.63 12.58 2.41
CA LEU A 129 -0.20 12.48 2.09
C LEU A 129 0.33 13.72 1.38
N ALA A 130 -0.39 14.22 0.38
CA ALA A 130 0.00 15.42 -0.35
C ALA A 130 0.09 16.64 0.57
N LEU A 131 -0.79 16.74 1.58
CA LEU A 131 -0.71 17.77 2.61
C LEU A 131 0.58 17.66 3.44
N LEU A 132 1.00 16.45 3.84
CA LEU A 132 2.27 16.25 4.56
C LEU A 132 3.50 16.53 3.71
N GLU A 133 3.43 16.23 2.42
CA GLU A 133 4.50 16.50 1.46
C GLU A 133 4.68 17.98 1.21
N ASP A 134 3.59 18.70 0.90
CA ASP A 134 3.63 20.12 0.55
C ASP A 134 3.93 21.01 1.76
N THR A 135 3.58 20.56 2.98
CA THR A 135 4.00 21.24 4.23
C THR A 135 5.49 21.03 4.54
N GLY A 136 6.14 20.04 3.93
CA GLY A 136 7.53 19.67 4.21
C GLY A 136 7.71 18.84 5.48
N TYR A 137 6.63 18.31 6.09
CA TYR A 137 6.72 17.47 7.28
C TYR A 137 7.50 16.18 7.01
N PHE A 138 7.39 15.62 5.80
CA PHE A 138 8.12 14.40 5.41
C PHE A 138 9.64 14.51 5.56
N ALA A 139 10.23 15.69 5.35
CA ALA A 139 11.67 15.89 5.56
C ALA A 139 12.07 15.72 7.04
N ARG A 140 11.22 16.20 7.97
CA ARG A 140 11.44 16.05 9.42
C ARG A 140 11.21 14.61 9.86
N ALA A 141 10.15 13.98 9.33
CA ALA A 141 9.87 12.57 9.57
C ALA A 141 11.04 11.68 9.13
N ALA A 142 11.62 11.94 7.96
CA ALA A 142 12.81 11.26 7.46
C ALA A 142 14.03 11.45 8.37
N TYR A 143 14.23 12.67 8.92
CA TYR A 143 15.31 12.93 9.88
C TYR A 143 15.14 12.14 11.18
N VAL A 144 13.95 12.14 11.78
CA VAL A 144 13.66 11.37 13.01
C VAL A 144 13.86 9.87 12.76
N MET A 145 13.52 9.41 11.57
CA MET A 145 13.62 8.01 11.16
C MET A 145 15.02 7.58 10.75
N ASP A 146 15.96 8.51 10.54
CA ASP A 146 17.30 8.20 10.04
C ASP A 146 18.05 7.21 10.94
N ARG A 147 17.92 7.36 12.27
CA ARG A 147 18.50 6.42 13.24
C ARG A 147 17.95 5.01 13.07
N TYR A 148 16.65 4.86 12.85
CA TYR A 148 16.03 3.56 12.63
C TYR A 148 16.41 2.98 11.27
N MET A 149 16.43 3.80 10.22
CA MET A 149 16.81 3.37 8.87
C MET A 149 18.27 2.89 8.81
N HIS A 150 19.18 3.52 9.56
CA HIS A 150 20.57 3.06 9.64
C HIS A 150 20.70 1.62 10.16
N HIS A 151 19.81 1.18 11.06
CA HIS A 151 19.80 -0.22 11.49
C HIS A 151 19.43 -1.18 10.36
N LEU A 152 18.64 -0.75 9.38
CA LEU A 152 18.30 -1.53 8.18
C LEU A 152 19.38 -1.39 7.08
N GLY A 153 20.47 -0.65 7.33
CA GLY A 153 21.45 -0.30 6.30
C GLY A 153 20.93 0.70 5.27
N LEU A 154 19.90 1.48 5.63
CA LEU A 154 19.23 2.46 4.79
C LEU A 154 19.43 3.89 5.32
N HIS A 155 19.16 4.89 4.47
CA HIS A 155 19.13 6.30 4.88
C HIS A 155 17.73 6.76 5.26
N GLY A 156 17.61 7.82 6.05
CA GLY A 156 16.34 8.46 6.40
C GLY A 156 15.46 8.81 5.19
N LYS A 157 16.05 9.14 4.02
CA LYS A 157 15.32 9.32 2.74
C LYS A 157 14.48 8.11 2.34
N SER A 158 14.87 6.90 2.75
CA SER A 158 14.16 5.64 2.47
C SER A 158 12.87 5.51 3.29
N PHE A 159 12.75 6.25 4.39
CA PHE A 159 11.52 6.26 5.18
C PHE A 159 10.34 6.84 4.41
N LEU A 160 10.58 7.81 3.52
CA LEU A 160 9.54 8.44 2.71
C LEU A 160 8.78 7.42 1.84
N PRO A 161 9.43 6.65 0.95
CA PRO A 161 8.74 5.63 0.16
C PRO A 161 8.17 4.49 1.01
N LEU A 162 8.83 4.05 2.09
CA LEU A 162 8.25 3.04 2.99
C LEU A 162 6.95 3.53 3.64
N SER A 163 6.92 4.80 4.05
CA SER A 163 5.71 5.44 4.58
C SER A 163 4.59 5.55 3.56
N LEU A 164 4.91 5.86 2.30
CA LEU A 164 3.94 5.86 1.20
C LEU A 164 3.36 4.45 0.97
N GLY A 165 4.10 3.39 1.32
CA GLY A 165 3.68 1.99 1.18
C GLY A 165 2.43 1.65 1.97
N PHE A 166 2.21 2.28 3.13
CA PHE A 166 0.99 2.15 3.93
C PHE A 166 -0.26 2.56 3.15
N GLY A 167 -0.11 3.44 2.16
CA GLY A 167 -1.14 3.74 1.19
C GLY A 167 -1.24 2.70 0.11
N CYS A 168 -0.25 2.73 -0.77
CA CYS A 168 -0.15 1.86 -1.91
C CYS A 168 1.32 1.61 -2.25
N ASN A 169 1.65 0.35 -2.51
CA ASN A 169 3.01 -0.05 -2.83
C ASN A 169 3.46 0.48 -4.21
N VAL A 170 2.54 0.82 -5.11
CA VAL A 170 2.85 1.40 -6.43
C VAL A 170 3.55 2.78 -6.33
N PRO A 171 2.93 3.83 -5.76
CA PRO A 171 3.57 5.13 -5.59
C PRO A 171 4.78 5.05 -4.65
N ALA A 172 4.78 4.15 -3.67
CA ALA A 172 5.93 3.90 -2.80
C ALA A 172 7.17 3.42 -3.57
N VAL A 173 7.01 2.44 -4.47
CA VAL A 173 8.11 1.96 -5.32
C VAL A 173 8.59 3.07 -6.27
N MET A 174 7.69 3.86 -6.86
CA MET A 174 8.08 5.02 -7.69
C MET A 174 8.79 6.11 -6.87
N GLY A 175 8.36 6.33 -5.63
CA GLY A 175 8.93 7.30 -4.70
C GLY A 175 10.36 6.93 -4.26
N ALA A 176 10.78 5.67 -4.42
CA ALA A 176 12.15 5.25 -4.16
C ALA A 176 13.18 5.95 -5.05
N ARG A 177 12.77 6.64 -6.13
CA ARG A 177 13.63 7.49 -6.96
C ARG A 177 14.28 8.65 -6.21
N VAL A 178 13.71 9.07 -5.08
CA VAL A 178 14.27 10.12 -4.21
C VAL A 178 15.55 9.66 -3.51
N ILE A 179 15.82 8.34 -3.47
CA ILE A 179 17.01 7.76 -2.85
C ILE A 179 18.18 7.83 -3.84
N ASP A 180 19.22 8.58 -3.46
CA ASP A 180 20.39 8.81 -4.32
C ASP A 180 21.25 7.54 -4.49
N SER A 181 21.36 6.73 -3.42
CA SER A 181 22.19 5.52 -3.44
C SER A 181 21.47 4.38 -4.18
N PRO A 182 22.10 3.76 -5.21
CA PRO A 182 21.47 2.70 -5.98
C PRO A 182 21.16 1.46 -5.13
N SER A 183 22.06 1.14 -4.20
CA SER A 183 21.93 0.04 -3.24
C SER A 183 20.77 0.27 -2.27
N GLY A 184 20.66 1.49 -1.71
CA GLY A 184 19.55 1.87 -0.84
C GLY A 184 18.21 1.87 -1.57
N ARG A 185 18.20 2.35 -2.82
CA ARG A 185 17.01 2.32 -3.69
C ARG A 185 16.53 0.89 -3.95
N LEU A 186 17.43 -0.03 -4.30
CA LEU A 186 17.07 -1.43 -4.52
C LEU A 186 16.51 -2.09 -3.26
N ILE A 187 17.20 -1.98 -2.12
CA ILE A 187 16.73 -2.56 -0.85
C ILE A 187 15.36 -1.99 -0.49
N THR A 188 15.17 -0.69 -0.66
CA THR A 188 13.89 -0.05 -0.33
C THR A 188 12.77 -0.54 -1.23
N ILE A 189 13.00 -0.66 -2.54
CA ILE A 189 12.02 -1.24 -3.48
C ILE A 189 11.66 -2.68 -3.08
N LEU A 190 12.64 -3.47 -2.61
CA LEU A 190 12.41 -4.84 -2.13
C LEU A 190 11.67 -4.90 -0.79
N LEU A 191 11.79 -3.86 0.06
CA LEU A 191 11.14 -3.82 1.37
C LEU A 191 9.74 -3.21 1.38
N VAL A 192 9.44 -2.33 0.42
CA VAL A 192 8.11 -1.68 0.30
C VAL A 192 6.96 -2.71 0.39
N PRO A 193 7.00 -3.88 -0.27
CA PRO A 193 5.89 -4.82 -0.18
C PRO A 193 5.74 -5.55 1.15
N PHE A 194 6.62 -5.36 2.14
CA PHE A 194 6.37 -5.77 3.53
C PHE A 194 5.55 -4.73 4.31
N VAL A 195 5.45 -3.49 3.82
CA VAL A 195 4.57 -2.50 4.42
C VAL A 195 3.12 -2.88 4.08
N PRO A 196 2.23 -3.05 5.09
CA PRO A 196 0.84 -3.35 4.82
C PRO A 196 0.17 -2.11 4.21
N CYS A 197 -0.13 -2.18 2.91
CA CYS A 197 -0.85 -1.13 2.22
C CYS A 197 -2.32 -1.06 2.66
N SER A 198 -3.00 0.04 2.31
CA SER A 198 -4.41 0.31 2.69
C SER A 198 -5.33 -0.88 2.41
N ALA A 199 -5.18 -1.52 1.25
CA ALA A 199 -5.84 -2.75 0.87
C ALA A 199 -5.68 -3.91 1.88
N ARG A 200 -4.45 -4.17 2.29
CA ARG A 200 -4.11 -5.24 3.24
C ARG A 200 -4.62 -4.92 4.63
N LEU A 201 -4.56 -3.66 5.03
CA LEU A 201 -5.14 -3.17 6.28
C LEU A 201 -6.67 -3.28 6.26
N LEU A 202 -7.33 -3.05 5.12
CA LEU A 202 -8.76 -3.27 4.95
C LEU A 202 -9.13 -4.74 5.09
N VAL A 203 -8.42 -5.65 4.40
CA VAL A 203 -8.62 -7.10 4.54
C VAL A 203 -8.45 -7.53 5.99
N LEU A 204 -7.42 -7.03 6.67
CA LEU A 204 -7.20 -7.29 8.08
C LEU A 204 -8.36 -6.75 8.94
N ALA A 205 -8.78 -5.51 8.74
CA ALA A 205 -9.86 -4.87 9.48
C ALA A 205 -11.24 -5.51 9.23
N PHE A 206 -11.43 -6.14 8.07
CA PHE A 206 -12.66 -6.86 7.72
C PHE A 206 -12.66 -8.27 8.32
N LEU A 207 -11.57 -9.02 8.19
CA LEU A 207 -11.52 -10.43 8.61
C LEU A 207 -11.29 -10.60 10.12
N THR A 208 -10.55 -9.71 10.79
CA THR A 208 -10.28 -9.93 12.23
C THR A 208 -11.51 -9.83 13.12
N PRO A 209 -12.49 -8.91 12.90
CA PRO A 209 -13.74 -8.91 13.66
C PRO A 209 -14.58 -10.16 13.42
N ILE A 210 -14.55 -10.71 12.19
CA ILE A 210 -15.32 -11.89 11.81
C ILE A 210 -14.81 -13.13 12.57
N PHE A 211 -13.49 -13.33 12.62
CA PHE A 211 -12.91 -14.54 13.22
C PHE A 211 -12.62 -14.41 14.71
N PHE A 212 -12.37 -13.20 15.24
CA PHE A 212 -11.86 -13.02 16.60
C PHE A 212 -12.70 -12.10 17.49
N GLY A 213 -13.78 -11.50 16.96
CA GLY A 213 -14.71 -10.66 17.74
C GLY A 213 -13.99 -9.59 18.57
N GLU A 214 -14.07 -9.69 19.90
CA GLU A 214 -13.45 -8.74 20.84
C GLU A 214 -11.91 -8.69 20.74
N ALA A 215 -11.26 -9.78 20.34
CA ALA A 215 -9.80 -9.84 20.17
C ALA A 215 -9.33 -9.29 18.80
N ALA A 216 -10.23 -8.79 17.95
CA ALA A 216 -9.90 -8.33 16.61
C ALA A 216 -8.81 -7.25 16.56
N LEU A 217 -8.82 -6.31 17.50
CA LEU A 217 -7.83 -5.24 17.57
C LEU A 217 -6.44 -5.76 17.96
N SER A 218 -6.36 -6.64 18.97
CA SER A 218 -5.08 -7.19 19.43
C SER A 218 -4.45 -8.08 18.36
N VAL A 219 -5.25 -8.89 17.67
CA VAL A 219 -4.81 -9.72 16.54
C VAL A 219 -4.34 -8.85 15.38
N ALA A 220 -5.09 -7.81 15.01
CA ALA A 220 -4.69 -6.88 13.94
C ALA A 220 -3.35 -6.20 14.25
N VAL A 221 -3.19 -5.68 15.48
CA VAL A 221 -1.93 -5.03 15.92
C VAL A 221 -0.78 -6.03 15.93
N ALA A 222 -1.00 -7.28 16.35
CA ALA A 222 0.02 -8.32 16.33
C ALA A 222 0.49 -8.61 14.90
N PHE A 223 -0.42 -8.77 13.94
CA PHE A 223 -0.07 -9.01 12.54
C PHE A 223 0.67 -7.85 11.88
N VAL A 224 0.25 -6.61 12.13
CA VAL A 224 0.97 -5.42 11.65
C VAL A 224 2.39 -5.38 12.26
N SER A 225 2.51 -5.68 13.56
CA SER A 225 3.81 -5.74 14.24
C SER A 225 4.72 -6.81 13.63
N VAL A 226 4.19 -8.00 13.34
CA VAL A 226 4.94 -9.08 12.66
C VAL A 226 5.43 -8.63 11.28
N ASN A 227 4.61 -7.92 10.51
CA ASN A 227 5.04 -7.38 9.21
C ASN A 227 6.19 -6.37 9.35
N LEU A 228 6.12 -5.46 10.34
CA LEU A 228 7.18 -4.47 10.59
C LEU A 228 8.48 -5.11 11.11
N VAL A 229 8.37 -6.16 11.92
CA VAL A 229 9.52 -6.95 12.37
C VAL A 229 10.15 -7.67 11.17
N LEU A 230 9.36 -8.32 10.32
CA LEU A 230 9.84 -8.99 9.11
C LEU A 230 10.50 -8.01 8.12
N LEU A 231 9.92 -6.82 7.96
CA LEU A 231 10.53 -5.73 7.19
C LEU A 231 11.91 -5.37 7.73
N THR A 232 12.03 -5.22 9.05
CA THR A 232 13.30 -4.87 9.72
C THR A 232 14.34 -5.98 9.56
N VAL A 233 13.97 -7.23 9.86
CA VAL A 233 14.85 -8.40 9.75
C VAL A 233 15.30 -8.60 8.31
N THR A 234 14.37 -8.54 7.35
CA THR A 234 14.69 -8.70 5.92
C THR A 234 15.58 -7.56 5.43
N GLY A 235 15.36 -6.32 5.91
CA GLY A 235 16.21 -5.18 5.56
C GLY A 235 17.65 -5.34 6.06
N ILE A 236 17.83 -5.81 7.29
CA ILE A 236 19.16 -6.14 7.84
C ILE A 236 19.81 -7.27 7.02
N VAL A 237 19.08 -8.35 6.73
CA VAL A 237 19.61 -9.48 5.96
C VAL A 237 20.01 -9.02 4.55
N LEU A 238 19.16 -8.28 3.85
CA LEU A 238 19.44 -7.79 2.49
C LEU A 238 20.62 -6.81 2.47
N SER A 239 20.72 -5.88 3.42
CA SER A 239 21.83 -4.93 3.48
C SER A 239 23.18 -5.63 3.71
N HIS A 240 23.23 -6.63 4.61
CA HIS A 240 24.46 -7.38 4.87
C HIS A 240 24.85 -8.39 3.79
N THR A 241 23.88 -8.92 3.03
CA THR A 241 24.11 -9.95 2.00
C THR A 241 24.39 -9.35 0.62
N LEU A 242 23.59 -8.39 0.17
CA LEU A 242 23.67 -7.85 -1.20
C LEU A 242 24.67 -6.70 -1.35
N PHE A 243 24.85 -5.85 -0.33
CA PHE A 243 25.65 -4.63 -0.44
C PHE A 243 26.52 -4.35 0.79
N ARG A 244 27.66 -5.05 0.87
CA ARG A 244 28.68 -4.77 1.89
C ARG A 244 29.43 -3.46 1.59
N GLY A 245 29.34 -2.47 2.48
CA GLY A 245 30.30 -1.36 2.56
C GLY A 245 30.00 -0.08 1.78
N GLN A 246 28.80 0.09 1.21
CA GLN A 246 28.41 1.35 0.54
C GLN A 246 27.49 2.20 1.43
N GLN A 247 28.02 2.77 2.52
CA GLN A 247 27.31 3.81 3.25
C GLN A 247 27.54 5.15 2.53
N ALA A 248 26.51 5.67 1.85
CA ALA A 248 26.61 6.98 1.24
C ALA A 248 26.58 8.06 2.34
N PHE A 249 27.43 9.09 2.22
CA PHE A 249 27.42 10.21 3.15
C PHE A 249 26.06 10.93 3.08
N PHE A 250 25.34 10.99 4.21
CA PHE A 250 24.02 11.61 4.31
C PHE A 250 24.17 13.12 4.53
N ILE A 251 24.01 13.90 3.46
CA ILE A 251 23.81 15.36 3.55
C ILE A 251 22.35 15.63 3.18
N MET A 252 21.53 15.98 4.18
CA MET A 252 20.15 16.40 3.98
C MET A 252 20.02 17.90 4.10
N GLU A 253 19.72 18.57 2.99
CA GLU A 253 19.22 19.93 3.04
C GLU A 253 17.75 19.88 3.48
N MET A 254 17.46 20.35 4.70
CA MET A 254 16.09 20.36 5.21
C MET A 254 15.32 21.56 4.63
N PRO A 255 14.23 21.35 3.86
CA PRO A 255 13.42 22.43 3.33
C PRO A 255 12.67 23.15 4.46
N LEU A 256 12.42 24.45 4.30
CA LEU A 256 11.58 25.24 5.22
C LEU A 256 10.12 24.72 5.22
N TYR A 257 9.34 25.05 6.26
CA TYR A 257 7.89 24.80 6.20
C TYR A 257 7.26 25.74 5.17
N HIS A 258 6.41 25.19 4.32
CA HIS A 258 5.65 25.95 3.33
C HIS A 258 4.16 25.84 3.63
N VAL A 259 3.40 26.86 3.26
CA VAL A 259 1.95 26.79 3.29
C VAL A 259 1.48 25.88 2.16
N PRO A 260 0.61 24.90 2.43
CA PRO A 260 0.17 23.95 1.42
C PRO A 260 -0.63 24.64 0.33
N ASN A 261 -0.35 24.31 -0.93
CA ASN A 261 -1.06 24.79 -2.09
C ASN A 261 -2.14 23.79 -2.49
N GLY A 262 -3.41 24.16 -2.27
CA GLY A 262 -4.56 23.33 -2.62
C GLY A 262 -4.60 22.89 -4.08
N HIS A 263 -4.07 23.68 -5.02
CA HIS A 263 -4.02 23.30 -6.44
C HIS A 263 -2.99 22.19 -6.71
N THR A 264 -1.87 22.18 -6.00
CA THR A 264 -0.87 21.10 -6.09
C THR A 264 -1.43 19.82 -5.51
N ILE A 265 -2.08 19.91 -4.34
CA ILE A 265 -2.74 18.78 -3.67
C ILE A 265 -3.84 18.20 -4.57
N ALA A 266 -4.72 19.03 -5.13
CA ALA A 266 -5.80 18.57 -5.99
C ALA A 266 -5.29 17.86 -7.26
N ARG A 267 -4.24 18.38 -7.90
CA ARG A 267 -3.60 17.71 -9.05
C ARG A 267 -2.96 16.39 -8.65
N PHE A 268 -2.25 16.34 -7.52
CA PHE A 268 -1.65 15.10 -7.02
C PHE A 268 -2.69 14.02 -6.77
N VAL A 269 -3.81 14.37 -6.12
CA VAL A 269 -4.93 13.45 -5.88
C VAL A 269 -5.53 12.98 -7.21
N TRP A 270 -5.79 13.91 -8.13
CA TRP A 270 -6.35 13.61 -9.44
C TRP A 270 -5.47 12.66 -10.26
N ASP A 271 -4.19 12.96 -10.38
CA ASP A 271 -3.25 12.16 -11.18
C ASP A 271 -3.12 10.72 -10.63
N ASN A 272 -3.04 10.57 -9.31
CA ASN A 272 -2.95 9.26 -8.67
C ASN A 272 -4.28 8.48 -8.75
N ALA A 273 -5.41 9.13 -8.52
CA ALA A 273 -6.73 8.50 -8.65
C ALA A 273 -7.02 8.07 -10.10
N TRP A 274 -6.68 8.91 -11.08
CA TRP A 274 -6.85 8.59 -12.50
C TRP A 274 -5.90 7.48 -12.97
N ALA A 275 -4.66 7.49 -12.49
CA ALA A 275 -3.71 6.41 -12.75
C ALA A 275 -4.21 5.07 -12.19
N PHE A 276 -4.81 5.07 -10.99
CA PHE A 276 -5.46 3.89 -10.41
C PHE A 276 -6.62 3.42 -11.29
N LEU A 277 -7.53 4.32 -11.67
CA LEU A 277 -8.72 3.97 -12.44
C LEU A 277 -8.38 3.37 -13.82
N ARG A 278 -7.42 3.96 -14.55
CA ARG A 278 -7.01 3.45 -15.87
C ARG A 278 -6.20 2.16 -15.79
N LYS A 279 -5.22 2.07 -14.88
CA LYS A 279 -4.26 0.96 -14.85
C LYS A 279 -4.71 -0.21 -14.00
N ALA A 280 -5.17 0.06 -12.78
CA ALA A 280 -5.63 -0.98 -11.86
C ALA A 280 -7.08 -1.37 -12.18
N GLY A 281 -7.94 -0.39 -12.48
CA GLY A 281 -9.36 -0.65 -12.75
C GLY A 281 -9.61 -1.60 -13.93
N SER A 282 -8.92 -1.38 -15.06
CA SER A 282 -9.03 -2.28 -16.23
C SER A 282 -8.55 -3.70 -15.93
N LEU A 283 -7.46 -3.85 -15.18
CA LEU A 283 -6.92 -5.14 -14.79
C LEU A 283 -7.86 -5.88 -13.81
N ILE A 284 -8.43 -5.16 -12.84
CA ILE A 284 -9.39 -5.71 -11.87
C ILE A 284 -10.64 -6.20 -12.60
N LEU A 285 -11.18 -5.40 -13.54
CA LEU A 285 -12.36 -5.79 -14.31
C LEU A 285 -12.13 -7.07 -15.13
N ILE A 286 -11.03 -7.12 -15.90
CA ILE A 286 -10.68 -8.30 -16.70
C ILE A 286 -10.57 -9.55 -15.83
N LEU A 287 -9.93 -9.42 -14.66
CA LEU A 287 -9.79 -10.55 -13.75
C LEU A 287 -11.11 -10.93 -13.11
N SER A 288 -11.94 -9.99 -12.68
CA SER A 288 -13.24 -10.28 -12.08
C SER A 288 -14.09 -11.14 -13.03
N ILE A 289 -14.10 -10.77 -14.32
CA ILE A 289 -14.73 -11.55 -15.39
C ILE A 289 -14.08 -12.94 -15.53
N LEU A 290 -12.75 -13.02 -15.49
CA LEU A 290 -12.02 -14.29 -15.60
C LEU A 290 -12.30 -15.23 -14.42
N LEU A 291 -12.25 -14.73 -13.18
CA LEU A 291 -12.51 -15.48 -11.96
C LEU A 291 -13.96 -15.95 -11.91
N TRP A 292 -14.89 -15.07 -12.27
CA TRP A 292 -16.29 -15.44 -12.43
C TRP A 292 -16.44 -16.56 -13.46
N ALA A 293 -15.84 -16.44 -14.65
CA ALA A 293 -15.94 -17.45 -15.68
C ALA A 293 -15.32 -18.80 -15.26
N LEU A 294 -14.17 -18.77 -14.57
CA LEU A 294 -13.53 -19.96 -14.03
C LEU A 294 -14.36 -20.61 -12.91
N GLY A 295 -15.09 -19.81 -12.13
CA GLY A 295 -16.00 -20.27 -11.08
C GLY A 295 -17.33 -20.80 -11.61
N TYR A 296 -17.78 -20.33 -12.78
CA TYR A 296 -19.07 -20.69 -13.38
C TYR A 296 -19.01 -21.87 -14.37
N PHE A 297 -17.89 -22.08 -15.07
CA PHE A 297 -17.77 -23.17 -16.04
C PHE A 297 -17.03 -24.39 -15.45
N PRO A 298 -17.36 -25.65 -15.85
CA PRO A 298 -18.27 -26.08 -16.93
C PRO A 298 -19.76 -26.19 -16.56
N GLY A 299 -20.11 -26.02 -15.29
CA GLY A 299 -21.50 -25.91 -14.81
C GLY A 299 -21.54 -24.96 -13.62
N ALA A 300 -22.70 -24.34 -13.37
CA ALA A 300 -22.87 -23.30 -12.34
C ALA A 300 -22.60 -23.75 -10.88
N ASP A 301 -22.13 -24.99 -10.71
CA ASP A 301 -21.73 -25.55 -9.43
C ASP A 301 -20.24 -25.28 -9.15
N LEU A 302 -20.00 -24.54 -8.08
CA LEU A 302 -18.69 -24.04 -7.69
C LEU A 302 -17.67 -25.18 -7.44
N GLU A 303 -18.12 -26.35 -6.95
CA GLU A 303 -17.23 -27.47 -6.61
C GLU A 303 -16.70 -28.23 -7.83
N THR A 304 -17.41 -28.17 -8.97
CA THR A 304 -16.98 -28.81 -10.21
C THR A 304 -16.28 -27.86 -11.18
N SER A 305 -16.20 -26.58 -10.80
CA SER A 305 -15.68 -25.47 -11.60
C SER A 305 -14.19 -25.62 -11.95
N TYR A 306 -13.74 -24.93 -12.99
CA TYR A 306 -12.31 -24.84 -13.31
C TYR A 306 -11.49 -24.22 -12.17
N LEU A 307 -12.12 -23.30 -11.43
CA LEU A 307 -11.53 -22.65 -10.26
C LEU A 307 -11.30 -23.67 -9.13
N ALA A 308 -12.24 -24.58 -8.88
CA ALA A 308 -12.05 -25.69 -7.94
C ALA A 308 -10.92 -26.64 -8.38
N ARG A 309 -10.82 -26.97 -9.67
CA ARG A 309 -9.72 -27.80 -10.20
C ARG A 309 -8.34 -27.14 -9.98
N LEU A 310 -8.25 -25.83 -10.21
CA LEU A 310 -7.04 -25.06 -9.91
C LEU A 310 -6.73 -25.05 -8.41
N GLY A 311 -7.74 -24.85 -7.56
CA GLY A 311 -7.58 -24.90 -6.10
C GLY A 311 -7.07 -26.27 -5.62
N HIS A 312 -7.67 -27.36 -6.08
CA HIS A 312 -7.24 -28.72 -5.75
C HIS A 312 -5.85 -29.07 -6.29
N SER A 313 -5.43 -28.51 -7.43
CA SER A 313 -4.05 -28.70 -7.91
C SER A 313 -2.99 -28.08 -6.98
N LEU A 314 -3.39 -27.09 -6.18
CA LEU A 314 -2.56 -26.40 -5.19
C LEU A 314 -2.80 -26.91 -3.76
N ALA A 315 -3.65 -27.93 -3.59
CA ALA A 315 -3.89 -28.61 -2.31
C ALA A 315 -2.61 -28.97 -1.52
N PRO A 316 -1.49 -29.47 -2.11
CA PRO A 316 -0.30 -29.78 -1.32
C PRO A 316 0.32 -28.53 -0.66
N VAL A 317 0.18 -27.36 -1.29
CA VAL A 317 0.58 -26.09 -0.68
C VAL A 317 -0.46 -25.67 0.36
N GLY A 318 -1.75 -25.87 0.07
CA GLY A 318 -2.85 -25.62 1.01
C GLY A 318 -2.70 -26.36 2.33
N GLU A 319 -2.43 -27.66 2.29
CA GLU A 319 -2.19 -28.49 3.48
C GLU A 319 -1.02 -27.98 4.32
N LEU A 320 0.05 -27.49 3.68
CA LEU A 320 1.19 -26.93 4.40
C LEU A 320 0.82 -25.64 5.16
N LEU A 321 -0.07 -24.83 4.60
CA LEU A 321 -0.58 -23.61 5.22
C LEU A 321 -1.85 -23.84 6.06
N GLY A 322 -2.45 -25.02 6.04
CA GLY A 322 -3.77 -25.27 6.64
C GLY A 322 -4.92 -24.54 5.95
N LEU A 323 -4.80 -24.29 4.65
CA LEU A 323 -5.80 -23.58 3.84
C LEU A 323 -6.54 -24.56 2.94
N ASP A 324 -7.88 -24.53 3.01
CA ASP A 324 -8.73 -25.22 2.06
C ASP A 324 -8.60 -24.60 0.64
N TRP A 325 -9.01 -25.33 -0.39
CA TRP A 325 -8.92 -24.89 -1.78
C TRP A 325 -9.63 -23.55 -2.02
N ARG A 326 -10.73 -23.27 -1.31
CA ARG A 326 -11.45 -21.98 -1.40
C ARG A 326 -10.57 -20.83 -0.91
N LEU A 327 -9.93 -21.00 0.25
CA LEU A 327 -8.99 -20.02 0.82
C LEU A 327 -7.74 -19.86 -0.06
N LEU A 328 -7.23 -20.95 -0.63
CA LEU A 328 -6.11 -20.89 -1.58
C LEU A 328 -6.47 -20.05 -2.80
N VAL A 329 -7.65 -20.23 -3.39
CA VAL A 329 -8.04 -19.44 -4.56
C VAL A 329 -8.30 -17.98 -4.18
N ALA A 330 -8.88 -17.71 -3.02
CA ALA A 330 -8.98 -16.34 -2.52
C ALA A 330 -7.58 -15.68 -2.32
N LEU A 331 -6.60 -16.44 -1.82
CA LEU A 331 -5.21 -15.97 -1.69
C LEU A 331 -4.58 -15.68 -3.05
N LEU A 332 -4.83 -16.50 -4.08
CA LEU A 332 -4.36 -16.26 -5.44
C LEU A 332 -5.03 -15.04 -6.07
N ALA A 333 -6.33 -14.85 -5.86
CA ALA A 333 -7.04 -13.66 -6.31
C ALA A 333 -6.41 -12.37 -5.74
N SER A 334 -5.89 -12.45 -4.50
CA SER A 334 -5.16 -11.35 -3.84
C SER A 334 -3.87 -10.90 -4.57
N PHE A 335 -3.32 -11.73 -5.46
CA PHE A 335 -2.11 -11.39 -6.23
C PHE A 335 -2.39 -10.30 -7.26
N ILE A 336 -3.59 -10.22 -7.82
CA ILE A 336 -3.90 -9.17 -8.79
C ILE A 336 -4.16 -7.84 -8.08
N ALA A 337 -5.09 -7.86 -7.13
CA ALA A 337 -5.40 -6.77 -6.22
C ALA A 337 -5.71 -7.38 -4.86
N LYS A 338 -5.25 -6.75 -3.77
CA LYS A 338 -5.25 -7.41 -2.46
C LYS A 338 -6.66 -7.56 -1.90
N GLU A 339 -7.53 -6.64 -2.25
CA GLU A 339 -8.94 -6.56 -1.87
C GLU A 339 -9.79 -7.63 -2.56
N ASN A 340 -9.32 -8.16 -3.70
CA ASN A 340 -9.98 -9.27 -4.38
C ASN A 340 -10.03 -10.54 -3.53
N ALA A 341 -9.21 -10.64 -2.47
CA ALA A 341 -9.34 -11.72 -1.50
C ALA A 341 -10.74 -11.75 -0.87
N ILE A 342 -11.28 -10.59 -0.46
CA ILE A 342 -12.61 -10.49 0.17
C ILE A 342 -13.69 -10.79 -0.87
N ALA A 343 -13.57 -10.23 -2.08
CA ALA A 343 -14.52 -10.49 -3.16
C ALA A 343 -14.55 -11.98 -3.53
N ALA A 344 -13.38 -12.63 -3.63
CA ALA A 344 -13.28 -14.06 -3.87
C ALA A 344 -13.91 -14.87 -2.73
N LEU A 345 -13.67 -14.52 -1.46
CA LEU A 345 -14.36 -15.17 -0.33
C LEU A 345 -15.88 -14.99 -0.41
N GLY A 346 -16.35 -13.81 -0.80
CA GLY A 346 -17.77 -13.53 -1.03
C GLY A 346 -18.40 -14.44 -2.07
N ILE A 347 -17.73 -14.65 -3.21
CA ILE A 347 -18.21 -15.55 -4.26
C ILE A 347 -18.17 -17.01 -3.80
N LEU A 348 -17.07 -17.43 -3.17
CA LEU A 348 -16.81 -18.84 -2.82
C LEU A 348 -17.62 -19.33 -1.62
N TYR A 349 -17.95 -18.44 -0.68
CA TYR A 349 -18.70 -18.76 0.55
C TYR A 349 -20.11 -18.16 0.57
N GLY A 350 -20.41 -17.15 -0.25
CA GLY A 350 -21.73 -16.50 -0.32
C GLY A 350 -22.74 -17.20 -1.23
N ALA A 351 -22.30 -18.06 -2.16
CA ALA A 351 -23.18 -18.79 -3.07
C ALA A 351 -24.05 -19.89 -2.39
N GLY A 352 -23.91 -20.12 -1.08
CA GLY A 352 -24.45 -21.30 -0.41
C GLY A 352 -25.63 -21.09 0.56
N VAL A 353 -25.96 -19.87 1.01
CA VAL A 353 -27.01 -19.67 2.04
C VAL A 353 -27.79 -18.38 1.82
N PRO A 354 -29.12 -18.43 1.59
CA PRO A 354 -29.96 -17.25 1.60
C PRO A 354 -30.25 -16.82 3.05
N GLY A 355 -29.78 -15.64 3.45
CA GLY A 355 -30.26 -14.93 4.64
C GLY A 355 -29.25 -14.69 5.77
N ASP A 356 -28.13 -15.42 5.83
CA ASP A 356 -27.05 -15.16 6.79
C ASP A 356 -25.91 -14.41 6.09
N GLY A 357 -25.49 -13.28 6.66
CA GLY A 357 -24.42 -12.45 6.09
C GLY A 357 -23.10 -13.22 5.97
N LEU A 358 -22.29 -12.90 4.95
CA LEU A 358 -20.97 -13.50 4.66
C LEU A 358 -20.06 -13.66 5.89
N ALA A 359 -20.15 -12.74 6.85
CA ALA A 359 -19.41 -12.81 8.11
C ALA A 359 -19.75 -14.07 8.93
N ALA A 360 -21.03 -14.42 9.04
CA ALA A 360 -21.47 -15.58 9.83
C ALA A 360 -21.05 -16.90 9.17
N THR A 361 -21.14 -17.00 7.84
CA THR A 361 -20.72 -18.19 7.10
C THR A 361 -19.21 -18.39 7.16
N LEU A 362 -18.41 -17.33 7.04
CA LEU A 362 -16.96 -17.40 7.20
C LEU A 362 -16.56 -17.84 8.62
N ALA A 363 -17.17 -17.24 9.65
CA ALA A 363 -16.88 -17.59 11.04
C ALA A 363 -17.25 -19.04 11.38
N ALA A 364 -18.33 -19.58 10.80
CA ALA A 364 -18.76 -20.96 11.04
C ALA A 364 -17.98 -22.02 10.24
N SER A 365 -17.44 -21.66 9.07
CA SER A 365 -16.85 -22.63 8.14
C SER A 365 -15.32 -22.70 8.18
N ILE A 366 -14.64 -21.72 8.78
CA ILE A 366 -13.18 -21.63 8.76
C ILE A 366 -12.64 -21.79 10.19
N PRO A 367 -11.80 -22.81 10.45
CA PRO A 367 -11.13 -22.96 11.73
C PRO A 367 -10.23 -21.77 12.07
N THR A 368 -10.17 -21.40 13.35
CA THR A 368 -9.38 -20.27 13.84
C THR A 368 -7.90 -20.34 13.44
N ALA A 369 -7.28 -21.53 13.48
CA ALA A 369 -5.89 -21.73 13.02
C ALA A 369 -5.71 -21.44 11.52
N SER A 370 -6.66 -21.87 10.69
CA SER A 370 -6.69 -21.59 9.25
C SER A 370 -6.92 -20.11 8.97
N ALA A 371 -7.79 -19.45 9.75
CA ALA A 371 -8.01 -18.00 9.65
C ALA A 371 -6.75 -17.19 9.97
N LEU A 372 -6.02 -17.54 11.03
CA LEU A 372 -4.73 -16.91 11.37
C LEU A 372 -3.71 -17.07 10.25
N SER A 373 -3.59 -18.30 9.71
CA SER A 373 -2.69 -18.59 8.59
C SER A 373 -3.09 -17.81 7.33
N PHE A 374 -4.39 -17.74 7.02
CA PHE A 374 -4.91 -17.04 5.85
C PHE A 374 -4.66 -15.52 5.93
N ILE A 375 -4.86 -14.92 7.10
CA ILE A 375 -4.56 -13.50 7.33
C ILE A 375 -3.05 -13.26 7.17
N ALA A 376 -2.21 -14.08 7.80
CA ALA A 376 -0.76 -13.98 7.67
C ALA A 376 -0.30 -14.08 6.22
N ALA A 377 -0.82 -15.08 5.51
CA ALA A 377 -0.55 -15.30 4.10
C ALA A 377 -0.97 -14.07 3.31
N THR A 378 -2.21 -13.61 3.43
CA THR A 378 -2.73 -12.47 2.64
C THR A 378 -1.91 -11.19 2.85
N LEU A 379 -1.43 -10.94 4.07
CA LEU A 379 -0.58 -9.81 4.41
C LEU A 379 0.83 -9.90 3.81
N LEU A 380 1.45 -11.08 3.83
CA LEU A 380 2.85 -11.28 3.40
C LEU A 380 2.97 -11.74 1.95
N PHE A 381 1.88 -12.20 1.34
CA PHE A 381 1.85 -12.75 0.00
C PHE A 381 2.31 -11.73 -1.03
N ILE A 382 2.74 -12.26 -2.18
CA ILE A 382 3.35 -11.54 -3.29
C ILE A 382 2.69 -10.16 -3.53
N PRO A 383 3.48 -9.09 -3.78
CA PRO A 383 2.94 -7.79 -4.16
C PRO A 383 1.92 -7.88 -5.30
N CYS A 384 0.98 -6.95 -5.33
CA CYS A 384 -0.02 -6.93 -6.40
C CYS A 384 0.63 -6.79 -7.79
N VAL A 385 -0.04 -7.25 -8.85
CA VAL A 385 0.47 -7.17 -10.24
C VAL A 385 0.92 -5.76 -10.61
N ALA A 386 0.16 -4.74 -10.22
CA ALA A 386 0.53 -3.35 -10.46
C ALA A 386 1.88 -2.98 -9.82
N THR A 387 2.12 -3.43 -8.59
CA THR A 387 3.40 -3.23 -7.90
C THR A 387 4.53 -3.99 -8.60
N CYS A 388 4.31 -5.24 -9.00
CA CYS A 388 5.32 -6.02 -9.75
C CYS A 388 5.74 -5.34 -11.05
N VAL A 389 4.78 -4.82 -11.82
CA VAL A 389 5.05 -4.08 -13.07
C VAL A 389 5.88 -2.83 -12.81
N VAL A 390 5.58 -2.10 -11.74
CA VAL A 390 6.29 -0.87 -11.37
C VAL A 390 7.68 -1.19 -10.84
N MET A 391 7.83 -2.22 -10.00
CA MET A 391 9.14 -2.72 -9.56
C MET A 391 10.02 -3.07 -10.75
N ARG A 392 9.48 -3.80 -11.75
CA ARG A 392 10.22 -4.10 -12.98
C ARG A 392 10.68 -2.83 -13.70
N LYS A 393 9.81 -1.82 -13.80
CA LYS A 393 10.14 -0.55 -14.47
C LYS A 393 11.21 0.23 -13.72
N GLU A 394 11.15 0.29 -12.38
CA GLU A 394 12.12 1.01 -11.56
C GLU A 394 13.47 0.29 -11.46
N LEU A 395 13.47 -1.05 -11.44
CA LEU A 395 14.69 -1.85 -11.32
C LEU A 395 15.37 -2.12 -12.66
N GLY A 396 14.65 -1.96 -13.78
CA GLY A 396 15.16 -2.16 -15.14
C GLY A 396 15.44 -3.61 -15.53
N ASP A 397 15.37 -4.56 -14.59
CA ASP A 397 15.65 -5.99 -14.80
C ASP A 397 14.55 -6.88 -14.21
N TRP A 398 14.14 -7.88 -15.00
CA TRP A 398 13.19 -8.91 -14.57
C TRP A 398 13.74 -9.79 -13.44
N ARG A 399 15.07 -9.96 -13.36
CA ARG A 399 15.71 -10.81 -12.34
C ARG A 399 15.44 -10.29 -10.93
N TRP A 400 15.52 -8.98 -10.73
CA TRP A 400 15.24 -8.37 -9.42
C TRP A 400 13.75 -8.40 -9.06
N MET A 401 12.87 -8.24 -10.05
CA MET A 401 11.42 -8.38 -9.83
C MET A 401 11.08 -9.83 -9.42
N LEU A 402 11.62 -10.83 -10.13
CA LEU A 402 11.42 -12.24 -9.79
C LEU A 402 12.04 -12.60 -8.44
N PHE A 403 13.21 -12.06 -8.12
CA PHE A 403 13.81 -12.20 -6.80
C PHE A 403 12.88 -11.64 -5.71
N ALA A 404 12.31 -10.45 -5.91
CA ALA A 404 11.38 -9.86 -4.96
C ALA A 404 10.11 -10.71 -4.76
N VAL A 405 9.51 -11.18 -5.86
CA VAL A 405 8.32 -12.05 -5.83
C VAL A 405 8.63 -13.35 -5.09
N THR A 406 9.76 -13.99 -5.40
CA THR A 406 10.18 -15.24 -4.79
C THR A 406 10.49 -15.06 -3.30
N LEU A 407 11.18 -13.98 -2.93
CA LEU A 407 11.49 -13.64 -1.55
C LEU A 407 10.20 -13.50 -0.72
N HIS A 408 9.21 -12.75 -1.20
CA HIS A 408 7.94 -12.58 -0.50
C HIS A 408 7.13 -13.88 -0.45
N LEU A 409 7.11 -14.65 -1.55
CA LEU A 409 6.40 -15.94 -1.59
C LEU A 409 6.98 -16.91 -0.56
N VAL A 410 8.30 -17.06 -0.51
CA VAL A 410 8.97 -17.95 0.45
C VAL A 410 8.71 -17.51 1.89
N ILE A 411 8.83 -16.22 2.19
CA ILE A 411 8.56 -15.69 3.53
C ILE A 411 7.08 -15.87 3.90
N ALA A 412 6.14 -15.60 2.99
CA ALA A 412 4.72 -15.77 3.23
C ALA A 412 4.36 -17.22 3.56
N VAL A 413 4.85 -18.18 2.75
CA VAL A 413 4.61 -19.61 2.98
C VAL A 413 5.26 -20.08 4.29
N ALA A 414 6.49 -19.65 4.58
CA ALA A 414 7.18 -20.02 5.81
C ALA A 414 6.46 -19.49 7.07
N ILE A 415 6.05 -18.22 7.07
CA ILE A 415 5.39 -17.60 8.23
C ILE A 415 3.96 -18.12 8.39
N ALA A 416 3.19 -18.26 7.32
CA ALA A 416 1.82 -18.78 7.39
C ALA A 416 1.79 -20.25 7.86
N SER A 417 2.68 -21.10 7.33
CA SER A 417 2.80 -22.50 7.78
C SER A 417 3.27 -22.60 9.22
N LEU A 418 4.19 -21.72 9.66
CA LEU A 418 4.60 -21.65 11.07
C LEU A 418 3.42 -21.27 11.97
N ILE A 419 2.65 -20.24 11.60
CA ILE A 419 1.47 -19.80 12.35
C ILE A 419 0.45 -20.93 12.44
N TYR A 420 0.13 -21.59 11.32
CA TYR A 420 -0.82 -22.71 11.30
C TYR A 420 -0.39 -23.83 12.25
N ARG A 421 0.86 -24.28 12.16
CA ARG A 421 1.38 -25.37 13.00
C ARG A 421 1.45 -25.00 14.48
N VAL A 422 1.83 -23.76 14.81
CA VAL A 422 1.87 -23.29 16.20
C VAL A 422 0.45 -23.19 16.75
N SER A 423 -0.49 -22.65 15.99
CA SER A 423 -1.90 -22.54 16.39
C SER A 423 -2.56 -23.90 16.56
N SER A 424 -2.29 -24.87 15.68
CA SER A 424 -2.82 -26.23 15.79
C SER A 424 -2.22 -26.96 16.99
N LEU A 425 -0.92 -26.79 17.29
CA LEU A 425 -0.27 -27.39 18.46
C LEU A 425 -0.78 -26.81 19.79
N LEU A 426 -1.15 -25.54 19.80
CA LEU A 426 -1.73 -24.87 20.97
C LEU A 426 -3.21 -25.23 21.19
N GLY A 427 -3.81 -26.03 20.30
CA GLY A 427 -5.21 -26.44 20.41
C GLY A 427 -6.20 -25.28 20.23
N ILE A 428 -5.83 -24.25 19.47
CA ILE A 428 -6.73 -23.14 19.10
C ILE A 428 -7.63 -23.62 17.95
N GLU A 429 -8.37 -24.70 18.20
CA GLU A 429 -9.38 -25.28 17.32
C GLU A 429 -10.74 -25.12 18.01
N SER A 430 -11.24 -23.88 18.02
CA SER A 430 -12.64 -23.59 18.37
C SER A 430 -13.13 -22.50 17.46
#